data_AF-A0A7I8DH05-F1
#
_entry.id   AF-A0A7I8DH05-F1
#
_cell.length_a   1.000
_cell.length_b   1.000
_cell.length_c   1.000
_cell.angle_alpha   90.00
_cell.angle_beta   90.00
_cell.angle_gamma   90.00
#
_symmetry.space_group_name_H-M   'P 1'
#
loop_
_entity.id
_entity.type
_entity.pdbx_description
1 polymer ?
#
loop_
_entity_poly.entity_id
_entity_poly.type
_entity_poly.pdbx_seq_one_letter_code
_entity_poly.pdbx_strand_id
1 'polypeptide(L)'
;MQPLTVKIRIFPEQPDVLHQPGKEYIRVVKQLTEQGDQLGAFPQVTTKDVETILPAAVCNQAIRDAKSVFRKIKKPGVRPILKKPVYFVNNQNYSISENTIAFPIVVDGKTKETAFRATTTRRDRELLENAKFGLMRVVEKSGKWYAQFR
;
A
#
# COMPACT_ATOMS: atom_id res chain seq x y z
N MET A 1 3.97 23.25 8.07
CA MET A 1 4.94 22.38 7.35
C MET A 1 4.18 21.58 6.30
N GLN A 2 4.58 21.65 5.02
CA GLN A 2 4.10 20.69 4.02
C GLN A 2 4.73 19.32 4.32
N PRO A 3 3.98 18.21 4.22
CA PRO A 3 4.55 16.88 4.42
C PRO A 3 5.54 16.57 3.31
N LEU A 4 6.78 16.23 3.69
CA LEU A 4 7.81 15.81 2.76
C LEU A 4 7.38 14.51 2.09
N THR A 5 7.26 14.51 0.75
CA THR A 5 6.98 13.30 -0.02
C THR A 5 8.19 12.99 -0.90
N VAL A 6 8.82 11.84 -0.66
CA VAL A 6 9.88 11.32 -1.53
C VAL A 6 9.27 10.34 -2.52
N LYS A 7 9.61 10.45 -3.79
CA LYS A 7 9.05 9.61 -4.86
C LYS A 7 10.18 8.96 -5.66
N ILE A 8 10.34 7.65 -5.47
CA ILE A 8 11.42 6.87 -6.05
C ILE A 8 10.84 5.99 -7.15
N ARG A 9 11.48 5.98 -8.32
CA ARG A 9 11.08 5.09 -9.43
C ARG A 9 11.57 3.68 -9.14
N ILE A 10 10.68 2.70 -9.27
CA ILE A 10 11.03 1.28 -9.15
C ILE A 10 10.78 0.53 -10.46
N PHE A 11 11.47 -0.59 -10.65
CA PHE A 11 11.46 -1.38 -11.88
C PHE A 11 11.13 -2.84 -11.57
N PRO A 12 9.84 -3.20 -11.43
CA PRO A 12 9.44 -4.60 -11.37
C PRO A 12 9.76 -5.30 -12.70
N GLU A 13 10.42 -6.45 -12.65
CA GLU A 13 10.69 -7.28 -13.82
C GLU A 13 9.39 -7.80 -14.44
N GLN A 14 8.43 -8.16 -13.59
CA GLN A 14 7.09 -8.57 -13.95
C GLN A 14 6.08 -7.62 -13.30
N PRO A 15 5.56 -6.60 -14.00
CA PRO A 15 4.64 -5.62 -13.42
C PRO A 15 3.38 -6.21 -12.77
N ASP A 16 2.92 -7.38 -13.23
CA ASP A 16 1.72 -8.02 -12.73
C ASP A 16 1.81 -8.48 -11.27
N VAL A 17 3.03 -8.69 -10.76
CA VAL A 17 3.28 -8.96 -9.34
C VAL A 17 2.87 -7.80 -8.44
N LEU A 18 2.66 -6.60 -9.01
CA LEU A 18 2.16 -5.42 -8.31
C LEU A 18 0.74 -5.04 -8.73
N HIS A 19 0.30 -5.35 -9.96
CA HIS A 19 -1.07 -5.08 -10.41
C HIS A 19 -2.10 -5.89 -9.62
N GLN A 20 -1.91 -7.21 -9.52
CA GLN A 20 -2.87 -8.10 -8.86
C GLN A 20 -3.01 -7.74 -7.38
N PRO A 21 -1.93 -7.63 -6.58
CA PRO A 21 -2.04 -7.21 -5.19
C PRO A 21 -2.56 -5.77 -5.04
N GLY A 22 -2.25 -4.86 -5.96
CA GLY A 22 -2.76 -3.49 -5.92
C GLY A 22 -4.28 -3.40 -6.15
N LYS A 23 -4.86 -4.28 -6.98
CA LYS A 23 -6.32 -4.42 -7.13
C LYS A 23 -6.95 -5.06 -5.91
N GLU A 24 -6.30 -6.12 -5.40
CA GLU A 24 -6.75 -6.84 -4.23
C GLU A 24 -6.82 -5.95 -2.98
N TYR A 25 -5.82 -5.08 -2.80
CA TYR A 25 -5.81 -4.07 -1.74
C TYR A 25 -7.09 -3.23 -1.73
N ILE A 26 -7.49 -2.74 -2.91
CA ILE A 26 -8.70 -1.92 -3.07
C ILE A 26 -9.95 -2.76 -2.82
N ARG A 27 -9.97 -4.02 -3.28
CA ARG A 27 -11.08 -4.96 -3.04
C ARG A 27 -11.30 -5.16 -1.55
N VAL A 28 -10.26 -5.44 -0.78
CA VAL A 28 -10.32 -5.62 0.69
C VAL A 28 -10.84 -4.35 1.37
N VAL A 29 -10.28 -3.18 1.02
CA VAL A 29 -10.74 -1.90 1.58
C VAL A 29 -12.23 -1.68 1.31
N LYS A 30 -12.65 -1.88 0.06
CA LYS A 30 -14.05 -1.71 -0.36
C LYS A 30 -14.98 -2.68 0.39
N GLN A 31 -14.63 -3.96 0.41
CA GLN A 31 -15.40 -5.01 1.08
C GLN A 31 -15.65 -4.66 2.55
N LEU A 32 -14.59 -4.33 3.30
CA LEU A 32 -14.72 -4.04 4.74
C LEU A 32 -15.52 -2.77 5.01
N THR A 33 -15.39 -1.74 4.15
CA THR A 33 -16.22 -0.54 4.28
C THR A 33 -17.69 -0.81 3.98
N GLU A 34 -18.00 -1.67 3.00
CA GLU A 34 -19.37 -2.05 2.64
C GLU A 34 -20.03 -2.91 3.73
N GLN A 35 -19.28 -3.84 4.31
CA GLN A 35 -19.72 -4.57 5.51
C GLN A 35 -20.01 -3.61 6.66
N GLY A 36 -19.14 -2.62 6.89
CA GLY A 36 -19.37 -1.60 7.92
C GLY A 36 -20.64 -0.78 7.69
N ASP A 37 -20.92 -0.40 6.44
CA ASP A 37 -22.16 0.31 6.07
C ASP A 37 -23.41 -0.55 6.37
N GLN A 38 -23.36 -1.85 6.06
CA GLN A 38 -24.46 -2.79 6.31
C GLN A 38 -24.70 -3.04 7.80
N LEU A 39 -23.64 -3.12 8.60
CA LEU A 39 -23.70 -3.38 10.04
C LEU A 39 -23.95 -2.11 10.87
N GLY A 40 -23.79 -0.92 10.29
CA GLY A 40 -23.80 0.36 11.00
C GLY A 40 -22.56 0.61 11.87
N ALA A 41 -21.58 -0.30 11.88
CA ALA A 41 -20.33 -0.20 12.61
C ALA A 41 -19.22 -0.96 11.87
N PHE A 42 -17.96 -0.50 12.00
CA PHE A 42 -16.84 -1.19 11.36
C PHE A 42 -16.67 -2.61 11.93
N PRO A 43 -16.54 -3.65 11.07
CA PRO A 43 -16.45 -5.03 11.54
C PRO A 43 -15.19 -5.28 12.37
N GLN A 44 -15.30 -6.11 13.40
CA GLN A 44 -14.15 -6.54 14.22
C GLN A 44 -13.43 -7.68 13.50
N VAL A 45 -12.49 -7.33 12.63
CA VAL A 45 -11.72 -8.28 11.81
C VAL A 45 -10.23 -8.12 12.01
N THR A 46 -9.52 -9.23 11.89
CA THR A 46 -8.06 -9.33 11.83
C THR A 46 -7.63 -9.83 10.45
N THR A 47 -6.33 -9.92 10.20
CA THR A 47 -5.81 -10.47 8.94
C THR A 47 -6.22 -11.92 8.68
N LYS A 48 -6.57 -12.68 9.73
CA LYS A 48 -7.00 -14.08 9.60
C LYS A 48 -8.43 -14.22 9.06
N ASP A 49 -9.24 -13.18 9.26
CA ASP A 49 -10.67 -13.17 8.91
C ASP A 49 -10.91 -12.64 7.48
N VAL A 50 -9.86 -12.17 6.81
CA VAL A 50 -9.91 -11.59 5.47
C VAL A 50 -9.36 -12.60 4.48
N GLU A 51 -10.23 -13.16 3.64
CA GLU A 51 -9.80 -13.97 2.50
C GLU A 51 -9.15 -13.06 1.45
N THR A 52 -7.83 -13.16 1.32
CA THR A 52 -7.05 -12.32 0.41
C THR A 52 -5.71 -12.94 0.04
N ILE A 53 -5.21 -12.58 -1.14
CA ILE A 53 -3.85 -12.90 -1.57
C ILE A 53 -2.79 -11.92 -1.02
N LEU A 54 -3.16 -10.89 -0.26
CA LEU A 54 -2.20 -9.92 0.24
C LEU A 54 -1.29 -10.52 1.32
N PRO A 55 -0.01 -10.14 1.39
CA PRO A 55 0.81 -10.41 2.56
C PRO A 55 0.15 -9.88 3.83
N ALA A 56 0.30 -10.58 4.95
CA ALA A 56 -0.36 -10.23 6.21
C ALA A 56 -0.11 -8.78 6.65
N ALA A 57 1.12 -8.29 6.49
CA ALA A 57 1.48 -6.89 6.79
C ALA A 57 0.66 -5.88 5.98
N VAL A 58 0.39 -6.21 4.71
CA VAL A 58 -0.33 -5.34 3.78
C VAL A 58 -1.84 -5.48 3.94
N CYS A 59 -2.34 -6.69 4.21
CA CYS A 59 -3.72 -6.90 4.63
C CYS A 59 -4.04 -6.11 5.91
N ASN A 60 -3.14 -6.11 6.90
CA ASN A 60 -3.30 -5.32 8.12
C ASN A 60 -3.39 -3.83 7.81
N GLN A 61 -2.57 -3.33 6.87
CA GLN A 61 -2.67 -1.94 6.43
C GLN A 61 -4.00 -1.67 5.70
N ALA A 62 -4.48 -2.59 4.86
CA ALA A 62 -5.77 -2.47 4.20
C ALA A 62 -6.94 -2.40 5.19
N ILE A 63 -6.92 -3.20 6.26
CA ILE A 63 -7.92 -3.14 7.35
C ILE A 63 -7.90 -1.77 8.03
N ARG A 64 -6.71 -1.24 8.35
CA ARG A 64 -6.55 0.09 8.96
C ARG A 64 -7.07 1.20 8.06
N ASP A 65 -6.76 1.13 6.77
CA ASP A 65 -7.21 2.10 5.78
C ASP A 65 -8.73 2.02 5.58
N ALA A 66 -9.30 0.82 5.53
CA ALA A 66 -10.75 0.60 5.50
C ALA A 66 -11.44 1.25 6.70
N LYS A 67 -10.89 1.06 7.92
CA LYS A 67 -11.42 1.68 9.14
C LYS A 67 -11.33 3.21 9.08
N SER A 68 -10.24 3.75 8.55
CA SER A 68 -10.04 5.19 8.35
C SER A 68 -11.04 5.77 7.34
N VAL A 69 -11.28 5.07 6.22
CA VAL A 69 -12.28 5.43 5.22
C VAL A 69 -13.68 5.41 5.84
N PHE A 70 -14.04 4.31 6.52
CA PHE A 70 -15.34 4.16 7.18
C PHE A 70 -15.64 5.33 8.13
N ARG A 71 -14.68 5.72 8.98
CA ARG A 71 -14.82 6.86 9.91
C ARG A 71 -15.00 8.22 9.23
N LYS A 72 -14.56 8.37 7.98
CA LYS A 72 -14.63 9.63 7.23
C LYS A 72 -15.90 9.75 6.39
N ILE A 73 -16.63 8.65 6.19
CA ILE A 73 -17.90 8.66 5.47
C ILE A 73 -18.92 9.41 6.33
N LYS A 74 -19.44 10.53 5.78
CA LYS A 74 -20.49 11.34 6.44
C LYS A 74 -21.89 10.97 5.99
N LYS A 75 -22.02 10.31 4.83
CA LYS A 75 -23.29 9.92 4.23
C LYS A 75 -23.20 8.48 3.72
N PRO A 76 -24.13 7.59 4.10
CA PRO A 76 -24.20 6.24 3.55
C PRO A 76 -24.19 6.28 2.02
N GLY A 77 -23.40 5.42 1.39
CA GLY A 77 -23.31 5.33 -0.08
C GLY A 77 -22.32 6.29 -0.77
N VAL A 78 -21.79 7.32 -0.09
CA VAL A 78 -20.75 8.21 -0.65
C VAL A 78 -19.38 7.82 -0.09
N ARG A 79 -18.65 6.99 -0.85
CA ARG A 79 -17.36 6.43 -0.42
C ARG A 79 -16.20 7.05 -1.22
N PRO A 80 -15.15 7.58 -0.56
CA PRO A 80 -13.90 7.92 -1.25
C PRO A 80 -13.15 6.63 -1.60
N ILE A 81 -13.52 6.01 -2.72
CA ILE A 81 -12.92 4.76 -3.19
C ILE A 81 -11.67 5.06 -4.02
N LEU A 82 -10.57 4.40 -3.70
CA LEU A 82 -9.36 4.38 -4.52
C LEU A 82 -9.69 3.69 -5.85
N LYS A 83 -9.67 4.45 -6.96
CA LYS A 83 -10.01 3.93 -8.30
C LYS A 83 -8.84 3.27 -9.03
N LYS A 84 -7.61 3.50 -8.57
CA LYS A 84 -6.39 3.02 -9.23
C LYS A 84 -5.68 2.02 -8.33
N PRO A 85 -5.23 0.87 -8.87
CA PRO A 85 -4.42 -0.10 -8.15
C PRO A 85 -3.34 0.59 -7.32
N VAL A 86 -3.30 0.26 -6.04
CA VAL A 86 -2.39 0.86 -5.08
C VAL A 86 -2.07 -0.14 -4.00
N TYR A 87 -0.84 -0.09 -3.54
CA TYR A 87 -0.33 -0.99 -2.52
C TYR A 87 0.35 -0.18 -1.44
N PHE A 88 -0.06 -0.34 -0.18
CA PHE A 88 0.47 0.40 0.96
C PHE A 88 1.22 -0.51 1.90
N VAL A 89 2.43 -0.08 2.28
CA VAL A 89 3.34 -0.82 3.14
C VAL A 89 3.82 0.13 4.24
N ASN A 90 3.68 -0.27 5.50
CA ASN A 90 4.18 0.53 6.62
C ASN A 90 5.70 0.40 6.76
N ASN A 91 6.31 1.31 7.52
CA ASN A 91 7.75 1.42 7.73
C ASN A 91 8.42 0.22 8.42
N GLN A 92 7.67 -0.72 8.99
CA GLN A 92 8.22 -1.96 9.53
C GLN A 92 8.40 -3.04 8.45
N ASN A 93 7.81 -2.84 7.28
CA ASN A 93 7.70 -3.87 6.23
C ASN A 93 8.28 -3.42 4.89
N TYR A 94 9.08 -2.36 4.85
CA TYR A 94 9.90 -2.04 3.70
C TYR A 94 11.32 -1.68 4.11
N SER A 95 12.27 -1.94 3.23
CA SER A 95 13.65 -1.50 3.36
C SER A 95 14.07 -0.73 2.11
N ILE A 96 14.96 0.23 2.30
CA ILE A 96 15.50 1.07 1.24
C ILE A 96 17.02 0.90 1.27
N SER A 97 17.59 0.53 0.15
CA SER A 97 19.04 0.47 -0.06
C SER A 97 19.43 1.43 -1.18
N GLU A 98 20.71 1.47 -1.55
CA GLU A 98 21.22 2.46 -2.50
C GLU A 98 20.44 2.46 -3.84
N ASN A 99 20.18 1.27 -4.38
CA ASN A 99 19.59 1.05 -5.70
C ASN A 99 18.38 0.10 -5.66
N THR A 100 17.83 -0.19 -4.48
CA THR A 100 16.67 -1.07 -4.33
C THR A 100 15.71 -0.58 -3.25
N ILE A 101 14.45 -0.95 -3.42
CA ILE A 101 13.43 -0.88 -2.37
C ILE A 101 12.84 -2.28 -2.25
N ALA A 102 12.87 -2.86 -1.06
CA ALA A 102 12.29 -4.17 -0.80
C ALA A 102 11.05 -4.07 0.07
N PHE A 103 10.07 -4.90 -0.24
CA PHE A 103 8.82 -5.03 0.52
C PHE A 103 8.16 -6.38 0.22
N PRO A 104 7.23 -6.86 1.06
CA PRO A 104 6.56 -8.13 0.83
C PRO A 104 5.58 -8.04 -0.34
N ILE A 105 5.66 -9.01 -1.24
CA ILE A 105 4.68 -9.29 -2.30
C ILE A 105 4.29 -10.77 -2.23
N VAL A 106 3.32 -11.18 -3.04
CA VAL A 106 3.03 -12.60 -3.25
C VAL A 106 3.59 -13.07 -4.58
N VAL A 107 4.36 -14.15 -4.51
CA VAL A 107 4.93 -14.87 -5.65
C VAL A 107 4.56 -16.34 -5.45
N ASP A 108 3.92 -16.95 -6.45
CA ASP A 108 3.49 -18.35 -6.42
C ASP A 108 2.68 -18.73 -5.16
N GLY A 109 1.77 -17.85 -4.76
CA GLY A 109 0.90 -18.05 -3.59
C GLY A 109 1.60 -17.89 -2.23
N LYS A 110 2.90 -17.57 -2.21
CA LYS A 110 3.67 -17.36 -0.98
C LYS A 110 4.09 -15.92 -0.84
N THR A 111 4.06 -15.42 0.40
CA THR A 111 4.62 -14.10 0.71
C THR A 111 6.14 -14.17 0.63
N LYS A 112 6.74 -13.26 -0.14
CA LYS A 112 8.19 -13.11 -0.29
C LYS A 112 8.57 -11.65 -0.22
N GLU A 113 9.59 -11.33 0.59
CA GLU A 113 10.25 -10.03 0.50
C GLU A 113 11.01 -9.94 -0.83
N THR A 114 10.63 -8.97 -1.66
CA THR A 114 11.20 -8.81 -3.00
C THR A 114 11.81 -7.43 -3.13
N ALA A 115 13.09 -7.41 -3.52
CA ALA A 115 13.81 -6.18 -3.81
C ALA A 115 13.55 -5.75 -5.26
N PHE A 116 13.05 -4.53 -5.42
CA PHE A 116 12.85 -3.91 -6.72
C PHE A 116 13.99 -2.95 -6.98
N ARG A 117 14.61 -3.03 -8.17
CA ARG A 117 15.56 -2.00 -8.61
C ARG A 117 14.89 -0.63 -8.52
N ALA A 118 15.63 0.34 -8.03
CA ALA A 118 15.16 1.69 -7.76
C ALA A 118 16.17 2.72 -8.28
N THR A 119 15.67 3.83 -8.82
CA THR A 119 16.52 4.98 -9.19
C THR A 119 16.37 6.05 -8.12
N THR A 120 17.42 6.23 -7.32
CA THR A 120 17.52 7.29 -6.29
C THR A 120 18.46 8.39 -6.78
N THR A 121 18.05 9.65 -6.63
CA THR A 121 18.95 10.80 -6.82
C THR A 121 19.70 11.12 -5.52
N ARG A 122 20.77 11.91 -5.58
CA ARG A 122 21.46 12.39 -4.36
C ARG A 122 20.49 13.08 -3.39
N ARG A 123 19.57 13.88 -3.92
CA ARG A 123 18.51 14.54 -3.15
C ARG A 123 17.57 13.52 -2.49
N ASP A 124 17.17 12.46 -3.20
CA ASP A 124 16.31 11.42 -2.59
C ASP A 124 17.03 10.77 -1.41
N ARG A 125 18.33 10.48 -1.53
CA ARG A 125 19.14 9.89 -0.46
C ARG A 125 19.24 10.82 0.75
N GLU A 126 19.58 12.09 0.53
CA GLU A 126 19.63 13.10 1.60
C GLU A 126 18.29 13.19 2.35
N LEU A 127 17.16 13.13 1.64
CA LEU A 127 15.83 13.14 2.26
C LEU A 127 15.51 11.84 2.99
N LEU A 128 15.95 10.70 2.45
CA LEU A 128 15.77 9.38 3.05
C LEU A 128 16.55 9.20 4.35
N GLU A 129 17.74 9.78 4.44
CA GLU A 129 18.62 9.73 5.62
C GLU A 129 18.13 10.66 6.74
N ASN A 130 17.60 11.83 6.38
CA ASN A 130 17.26 12.88 7.35
C ASN A 130 15.79 12.90 7.78
N ALA A 131 14.94 12.02 7.24
CA ALA A 131 13.52 11.97 7.58
C ALA A 131 13.06 10.55 7.96
N LYS A 132 12.18 10.47 8.97
CA LYS A 132 11.46 9.25 9.31
C LYS A 132 10.23 9.14 8.42
N PHE A 133 10.22 8.17 7.52
CA PHE A 133 9.04 7.85 6.72
C PHE A 133 8.17 6.82 7.44
N GLY A 134 6.86 6.99 7.33
CA GLY A 134 5.87 6.12 7.96
C GLY A 134 5.25 5.16 6.96
N LEU A 135 4.60 5.67 5.91
CA LEU A 135 3.84 4.85 4.98
C LEU A 135 4.40 4.97 3.57
N MET A 136 4.76 3.83 2.98
CA MET A 136 5.11 3.74 1.57
C MET A 136 3.87 3.37 0.76
N ARG A 137 3.66 4.12 -0.32
CA ARG A 137 2.63 3.87 -1.32
C ARG A 137 3.27 3.48 -2.65
N VAL A 138 3.01 2.28 -3.13
CA VAL A 138 3.43 1.80 -4.44
C VAL A 138 2.30 2.01 -5.44
N VAL A 139 2.61 2.70 -6.54
CA VAL A 139 1.65 3.01 -7.60
C VAL A 139 2.27 3.06 -8.98
N GLU A 140 1.44 2.71 -9.96
CA GLU A 140 1.70 2.97 -11.36
C GLU A 140 1.19 4.36 -11.79
N LYS A 141 2.02 5.09 -12.53
CA LYS A 141 1.65 6.35 -13.20
C LYS A 141 2.27 6.37 -14.59
N SER A 142 1.43 6.37 -15.63
CA SER A 142 1.84 6.45 -17.03
C SER A 142 2.82 5.33 -17.42
N GLY A 143 2.50 4.07 -17.09
CA GLY A 143 3.36 2.92 -17.38
C GLY A 143 4.60 2.78 -16.50
N LYS A 144 4.76 3.64 -15.47
CA LYS A 144 5.94 3.68 -14.60
C LYS A 144 5.55 3.46 -13.16
N TRP A 145 6.31 2.63 -12.46
CA TRP A 145 6.09 2.33 -11.05
C TRP A 145 6.89 3.24 -10.13
N TYR A 146 6.25 3.62 -9.03
CA TYR A 146 6.83 4.52 -8.04
C TYR A 146 6.50 4.08 -6.62
N ALA A 147 7.50 4.11 -5.75
CA ALA A 147 7.35 4.10 -4.30
C ALA A 147 7.30 5.55 -3.81
N GLN A 148 6.24 5.91 -3.09
CA GLN A 148 6.03 7.23 -2.51
C GLN A 148 6.06 7.12 -0.98
N PHE A 149 6.99 7.81 -0.35
CA PHE A 149 7.16 7.80 1.10
C PHE A 149 6.54 9.05 1.71
N ARG A 150 5.80 8.88 2.81
CA ARG A 150 5.16 9.95 3.58
C ARG A 150 5.34 9.75 5.08
#